data_AF-A0A3D5KR46-F1
#
_entry.id   AF-A0A3D5KR46-F1
#
_cell.length_a   1.000
_cell.length_b   1.000
_cell.length_c   1.000
_cell.angle_alpha   90.00
_cell.angle_beta   90.00
_cell.angle_gamma   90.00
#
_symmetry.space_group_name_H-M   'P 1'
#
loop_
_entity.id
_entity.type
_entity.pdbx_description
1 polymer ?
#
loop_
_entity_poly.entity_id
_entity_poly.type
_entity_poly.pdbx_seq_one_letter_code
_entity_poly.pdbx_strand_id
1 'polypeptide(L)' 'MRFNLNFGNSRTTRIKLCFLVVLLCPCFSNAAESIDLQLRWHHQFQFAGYYAALEKGYYKKVGLDVSIHNGTPEKMPV' A
#
# COMPACT_ATOMS: atom_id res chain seq x y z
N MET A 1 -35.69 23.81 -21.73
CA MET A 1 -34.62 23.24 -22.57
C MET A 1 -34.74 21.72 -22.55
N ARG A 2 -35.16 21.09 -23.66
CA ARG A 2 -35.35 19.63 -23.75
C ARG A 2 -34.03 18.98 -24.18
N PHE A 3 -33.34 18.29 -23.26
CA PHE A 3 -32.18 17.47 -23.59
C PHE A 3 -32.65 16.26 -24.41
N ASN A 4 -32.35 16.30 -25.71
CA ASN A 4 -32.66 15.22 -26.64
C ASN A 4 -31.58 14.14 -26.47
N LEU A 5 -31.85 13.12 -25.65
CA LEU A 5 -31.03 11.91 -25.58
C LEU A 5 -31.31 11.09 -26.84
N ASN A 6 -30.49 11.32 -27.86
CA ASN A 6 -30.48 10.54 -29.08
C ASN A 6 -30.06 9.10 -28.73
N PHE A 7 -31.01 8.18 -28.64
CA PHE A 7 -30.77 6.74 -28.50
C PHE A 7 -30.24 6.17 -29.83
N GLY A 8 -29.01 6.53 -30.17
CA GLY A 8 -28.26 5.97 -31.29
C GLY A 8 -27.88 4.53 -31.01
N ASN A 9 -28.46 3.61 -31.79
CA ASN A 9 -28.13 2.21 -32.02
C ASN A 9 -27.38 1.45 -30.88
N SER A 10 -28.08 0.50 -30.25
CA SER A 10 -27.70 -0.26 -29.04
C SER A 10 -26.30 -0.92 -29.07
N ARG A 11 -25.74 -1.20 -30.25
CA ARG A 11 -24.37 -1.74 -30.38
C ARG A 11 -23.28 -0.70 -30.04
N THR A 12 -23.51 0.57 -30.36
CA THR A 12 -22.54 1.65 -30.11
C THR A 12 -22.55 2.10 -28.66
N THR A 13 -23.71 2.02 -28.00
CA THR A 13 -23.87 2.33 -26.57
C THR A 13 -23.05 1.36 -25.70
N ARG A 14 -23.02 0.07 -26.05
CA ARG A 14 -22.21 -0.94 -25.34
C ARG A 14 -20.71 -0.66 -25.46
N ILE A 15 -20.24 -0.28 -26.66
CA ILE A 15 -18.83 0.06 -26.89
C ILE A 15 -18.43 1.30 -26.09
N LYS A 16 -19.26 2.35 -26.10
CA LYS A 16 -19.03 3.56 -25.30
C LYS A 16 -19.05 3.28 -23.79
N LEU A 17 -19.95 2.40 -23.34
CA LEU A 17 -20.04 2.00 -21.94
C LEU A 17 -18.81 1.20 -21.48
N CYS A 18 -18.33 0.25 -22.30
CA CYS A 18 -17.08 -0.46 -22.01
C CYS A 18 -15.88 0.49 -21.99
N PHE A 19 -15.83 1.47 -22.90
CA PHE A 19 -14.76 2.47 -22.93
C PHE A 19 -14.77 3.37 -21.68
N LEU A 20 -15.97 3.74 -21.20
CA LEU A 20 -16.14 4.52 -19.97
C LEU A 20 -15.74 3.73 -18.71
N VAL A 21 -16.03 2.42 -18.66
CA VAL A 21 -15.68 1.54 -17.52
C VAL A 21 -14.17 1.33 -17.44
N VAL A 22 -13.47 1.19 -18.56
CA VAL A 22 -12.00 1.07 -18.59
C VAL A 22 -11.32 2.35 -18.09
N LEU A 23 -11.90 3.53 -18.36
CA LEU A 23 -11.38 4.83 -17.93
C LEU A 23 -11.56 5.09 -16.43
N LEU A 24 -12.48 4.39 -15.77
CA LEU A 24 -12.78 4.53 -14.35
C LEU A 24 -12.03 3.54 -13.45
N CYS A 25 -11.14 2.70 -13.99
CA CYS A 25 -10.42 1.72 -13.19
C CYS A 25 -9.33 2.41 -12.35
N PRO A 26 -9.48 2.52 -11.01
CA PRO A 26 -8.40 3.02 -10.18
C PRO A 26 -7.27 1.99 -10.18
N CYS A 27 -6.09 2.42 -10.61
CA CYS A 27 -4.88 1.63 -10.47
C CYS A 27 -4.54 1.59 -8.98
N PHE A 28 -4.86 0.49 -8.28
CA PHE A 28 -4.47 0.28 -6.89
C PHE A 28 -2.94 0.18 -6.82
N SER A 29 -2.29 1.31 -6.57
CA SER A 29 -0.86 1.36 -6.27
C SER A 29 -0.67 0.98 -4.81
N ASN A 30 -0.27 -0.28 -4.56
CA ASN A 30 0.20 -0.71 -3.24
C ASN A 30 1.67 -0.29 -3.10
N ALA A 31 1.91 0.98 -2.79
CA ALA A 31 3.23 1.45 -2.42
C ALA A 31 3.61 0.84 -1.06
N ALA A 32 4.74 0.16 -0.98
CA ALA A 32 5.22 -0.35 0.29
C ALA A 32 5.67 0.83 1.16
N GLU A 33 5.15 0.93 2.37
CA GLU A 33 5.51 2.00 3.30
C GLU A 33 6.80 1.62 4.03
N SER A 34 7.84 2.44 3.88
CA SER A 34 9.13 2.25 4.54
C SER A 34 9.05 2.75 5.99
N ILE A 35 9.31 1.87 6.96
CA ILE A 35 9.29 2.21 8.39
C ILE A 35 10.62 1.82 9.04
N ASP A 36 11.25 2.77 9.72
CA ASP A 36 12.43 2.54 10.54
C ASP A 36 12.02 2.22 11.99
N LEU A 37 12.21 0.97 12.40
CA LEU A 37 11.97 0.54 13.78
C LEU A 37 13.23 0.74 14.62
N GLN A 38 13.27 1.83 15.39
CA GLN A 38 14.37 2.13 16.31
C GLN A 38 14.15 1.48 17.68
N LEU A 39 15.04 0.56 18.07
CA LEU A 39 15.00 -0.05 19.41
C LEU A 39 15.45 0.98 20.47
N ARG A 40 14.85 0.94 21.66
CA ARG A 40 15.16 1.88 22.76
C ARG A 40 16.44 1.55 23.53
N TRP A 41 16.88 0.30 23.50
CA TRP A 41 18.02 -0.23 24.25
C TRP A 41 18.70 -1.34 23.44
N HIS A 42 19.80 -1.90 23.96
CA HIS A 42 20.49 -3.04 23.37
C HIS A 42 19.55 -4.25 23.15
N HIS A 43 19.93 -5.12 22.20
CA HIS A 43 19.19 -6.32 21.82
C HIS A 43 18.90 -7.21 23.04
N GLN A 44 17.70 -7.07 23.59
CA GLN A 44 17.16 -7.97 24.60
C GLN A 44 16.19 -8.95 23.92
N PHE A 45 16.02 -10.13 24.53
CA PHE A 45 15.11 -11.17 24.04
C PHE A 45 13.67 -10.67 23.84
N GLN A 46 13.26 -9.60 24.52
CA GLN A 46 11.97 -8.94 24.34
C GLN A 46 11.71 -8.47 22.89
N PHE A 47 12.76 -8.26 22.10
CA PHE A 47 12.65 -7.81 20.70
C PHE A 47 12.72 -8.96 19.67
N ALA A 48 12.90 -10.22 20.11
CA ALA A 48 13.03 -11.36 19.20
C ALA A 48 11.83 -11.52 18.25
N GLY A 49 10.64 -11.09 18.68
CA GLY A 49 9.44 -11.08 17.84
C GLY A 49 9.54 -10.20 16.61
N TYR A 50 10.17 -9.02 16.71
CA TYR A 50 10.34 -8.09 15.58
C TYR A 50 11.27 -8.68 14.52
N TYR A 51 12.39 -9.27 14.95
CA TYR A 51 13.30 -9.98 14.06
C TYR A 51 12.63 -11.20 13.43
N ALA A 52 11.94 -12.02 14.22
CA ALA A 52 11.22 -13.18 13.67
C ALA A 52 10.15 -12.76 12.65
N ALA A 53 9.50 -11.61 12.83
CA ALA A 53 8.51 -11.10 11.89
C ALA A 53 9.12 -10.56 10.60
N LEU A 54 10.29 -9.93 10.69
CA LEU A 54 11.09 -9.48 9.57
C LEU A 54 11.60 -10.67 8.74
N GLU A 55 12.20 -11.67 9.39
CA GLU A 55 12.68 -12.91 8.76
C GLU A 55 11.55 -13.72 8.13
N LYS A 56 10.38 -13.79 8.77
CA LYS A 56 9.18 -14.46 8.21
C LYS A 56 8.45 -13.64 7.14
N GLY A 57 8.95 -12.44 6.84
CA GLY A 57 8.40 -11.55 5.82
C GLY A 57 6.98 -11.06 6.11
N TYR A 58 6.55 -11.01 7.37
CA TYR A 58 5.20 -10.53 7.71
C TYR A 58 5.00 -9.07 7.33
N TYR A 59 6.02 -8.23 7.50
CA TYR A 59 5.97 -6.82 7.07
C TYR A 59 5.75 -6.69 5.57
N LYS A 60 6.49 -7.45 4.76
CA LYS A 60 6.33 -7.44 3.29
C LYS A 60 4.94 -7.89 2.84
N LYS A 61 4.31 -8.83 3.56
CA LYS A 61 2.94 -9.30 3.25
C LYS A 61 1.88 -8.23 3.44
N VAL A 62 2.11 -7.28 4.34
CA VAL A 62 1.20 -6.14 4.57
C VAL A 62 1.65 -4.88 3.84
N GLY A 63 2.64 -4.98 2.95
CA GLY A 63 3.17 -3.83 2.21
C GLY A 63 4.00 -2.88 3.08
N LEU A 64 4.67 -3.40 4.12
CA LEU A 64 5.59 -2.63 4.95
C LEU A 64 7.03 -3.07 4.68
N ASP A 65 7.91 -2.10 4.48
CA ASP A 65 9.36 -2.31 4.42
C ASP A 65 9.99 -1.83 5.73
N VAL A 66 10.27 -2.77 6.62
CA VAL A 66 10.73 -2.46 7.98
C VAL A 66 12.24 -2.62 8.09
N SER A 67 12.92 -1.57 8.54
CA SER A 67 14.35 -1.58 8.88
C SER A 67 14.53 -1.49 10.39
N ILE A 68 15.12 -2.51 11.02
CA ILE A 68 15.32 -2.54 12.48
C ILE A 68 16.70 -1.99 12.81
N HIS A 69 16.73 -0.90 13.59
CA HIS A 69 17.96 -0.27 14.05
C HIS A 69 18.19 -0.54 15.53
N ASN A 70 19.44 -0.87 15.85
CA ASN A 70 19.90 -1.10 17.21
C ASN A 70 19.77 0.21 18.01
N GLY A 71 19.30 0.12 19.26
CA GLY A 71 19.25 1.28 20.15
C GLY A 71 20.64 1.65 20.65
N THR A 72 21.09 2.86 20.34
CA THR A 72 22.28 3.50 20.94
C THR A 72 21.82 4.73 21.73
N PRO A 73 22.40 5.03 22.90
CA PRO A 73 22.03 6.22 23.70
C PRO A 73 22.18 7.54 22.94
N GLU A 74 22.98 7.57 21.88
CA GLU A 74 23.22 8.72 21.00
C GLU A 74 22.04 9.01 20.04
N LYS A 75 21.22 8.01 19.70
CA LYS A 75 20.18 8.14 18.67
C LYS A 75 18.80 8.21 19.33
N MET A 76 18.31 9.44 19.49
CA MET A 76 16.96 9.70 19.98
C MET A 76 15.94 9.10 19.00
N PRO A 77 14.95 8.30 19.47
CA PRO A 77 13.87 7.84 18.61
C PRO A 77 12.99 9.04 18.24
N VAL A 78 12.76 9.24 16.93
CA VAL A 78 11.80 10.23 16.40
C VAL A 78 10.38 9.68 16.39
#